data_AF-A0A7W0N4Q4-F1
#
_entry.id   AF-A0A7W0N4Q4-F1
#
_cell.length_a   1.000
_cell.length_b   1.000
_cell.length_c   1.000
_cell.angle_alpha   90.00
_cell.angle_beta   90.00
_cell.angle_gamma   90.00
#
_symmetry.space_group_name_H-M   'P 1'
#
loop_
_entity.id
_entity.type
_entity.pdbx_description
1 polymer ?
#
loop_
_entity_poly.entity_id
_entity_poly.type
_entity_poly.pdbx_seq_one_letter_code
_entity_poly.pdbx_strand_id
1 'polypeptide(L)'
;MRRVHAEVAPEVAIGISNPCEGTDSFAAGFQEAAHALLGTDVLRTHPRVLTYDDLGVYKYLLRMSRDAGERDKHREAIAKLADYDEAHRTSLLPTLEEFLARRGTISATAGALYIHPNTLRQRLRRIMELTGLDLRREDWLMVEIGVKLAALERALGSEKNISAPERM
;
A
#
# COMPACT_ATOMS: atom_id res chain seq x y z
N MET A 1 -7.90 5.29 25.45
CA MET A 1 -7.40 5.78 24.15
C MET A 1 -8.50 6.10 23.11
N ARG A 2 -9.78 6.33 23.48
CA ARG A 2 -10.88 6.50 22.51
C ARG A 2 -11.17 7.95 22.04
N ARG A 3 -10.31 8.92 22.36
CA ARG A 3 -10.66 10.36 22.30
C ARG A 3 -9.96 11.21 21.23
N VAL A 4 -9.04 10.66 20.44
CA VAL A 4 -8.30 11.44 19.43
C VAL A 4 -9.08 11.62 18.12
N HIS A 5 -10.12 10.81 17.87
CA HIS A 5 -10.88 10.89 16.62
C HIS A 5 -11.81 12.11 16.48
N ALA A 6 -12.12 12.82 17.57
CA ALA A 6 -13.26 13.75 17.58
C ALA A 6 -12.97 15.18 17.13
N GLU A 7 -11.71 15.64 17.06
CA GLU A 7 -11.39 17.07 16.87
C GLU A 7 -10.26 17.36 15.86
N VAL A 8 -9.93 16.42 14.99
CA VAL A 8 -8.88 16.62 13.97
C VAL A 8 -9.50 17.17 12.70
N ALA A 9 -9.10 18.39 12.29
CA ALA A 9 -9.51 18.98 11.03
C ALA A 9 -9.14 18.03 9.84
N PRO A 10 -9.96 17.96 8.78
CA PRO A 10 -9.81 16.97 7.69
C PRO A 10 -8.46 17.03 6.95
N GLU A 11 -7.70 18.10 7.12
CA GLU A 11 -6.39 18.31 6.50
C GLU A 11 -5.21 17.76 7.34
N VAL A 12 -5.42 17.42 8.61
CA VAL A 12 -4.34 16.99 9.52
C VAL A 12 -4.22 15.46 9.52
N ALA A 13 -3.00 14.95 9.38
CA ALA A 13 -2.65 13.55 9.63
C ALA A 13 -1.92 13.39 10.95
N ILE A 14 -2.21 12.31 11.67
CA ILE A 14 -1.59 12.00 12.96
C ILE A 14 -1.13 10.54 12.96
N GLY A 15 0.17 10.36 13.16
CA GLY A 15 0.76 9.05 13.46
C GLY A 15 1.03 8.91 14.96
N ILE A 16 0.65 7.78 15.54
CA ILE A 16 0.77 7.52 16.97
C ILE A 16 1.67 6.30 17.18
N SER A 17 2.70 6.43 18.01
CA SER A 17 3.58 5.32 18.38
C SER A 17 2.94 4.36 19.37
N ASN A 18 3.61 3.25 19.67
CA ASN A 18 3.31 2.51 20.88
C ASN A 18 3.68 3.32 22.14
N PRO A 19 3.15 2.95 23.32
CA PRO A 19 3.58 3.55 24.59
C PRO A 19 5.09 3.47 24.79
N CYS A 20 5.69 4.60 25.16
CA CYS A 20 7.11 4.70 25.47
C CYS A 20 7.34 4.44 26.97
N GLU A 21 8.22 3.48 27.29
CA GLU A 21 8.63 3.15 28.66
C GLU A 21 10.06 3.65 28.89
N GLY A 22 10.18 4.76 29.63
CA GLY A 22 11.47 5.41 29.90
C GLY A 22 11.96 6.29 28.75
N THR A 23 13.09 6.98 28.96
CA THR A 23 13.65 7.93 27.98
C THR A 23 14.23 7.23 26.75
N ASP A 24 14.70 6.00 26.90
CA ASP A 24 15.42 5.27 25.86
C ASP A 24 14.50 4.79 24.73
N SER A 25 13.19 4.65 24.99
CA SER A 25 12.21 4.25 23.99
C SER A 25 11.72 5.40 23.10
N PHE A 26 12.02 6.66 23.43
CA PHE A 26 11.50 7.82 22.67
C PHE A 26 11.99 7.85 21.23
N ALA A 27 13.25 7.46 20.97
CA ALA A 27 13.77 7.42 19.60
C ALA A 27 13.01 6.39 18.75
N ALA A 28 12.75 5.20 19.32
CA ALA A 28 11.95 4.17 18.68
C ALA A 28 10.49 4.62 18.49
N GLY A 29 9.88 5.20 19.54
CA GLY A 29 8.52 5.73 19.48
C GLY A 29 8.36 6.82 18.43
N PHE A 30 9.33 7.74 18.30
CA PHE A 30 9.29 8.75 17.25
C PHE A 30 9.31 8.13 15.83
N GLN A 31 10.14 7.10 15.61
CA GLN A 31 10.15 6.37 14.33
C GLN A 31 8.84 5.62 14.09
N GLU A 32 8.25 5.02 15.12
CA GLU A 32 6.94 4.37 15.02
C GLU A 32 5.83 5.36 14.67
N ALA A 33 5.79 6.53 15.32
CA ALA A 33 4.84 7.59 15.00
C ALA A 33 5.03 8.10 13.56
N ALA A 34 6.27 8.25 13.10
CA ALA A 34 6.56 8.63 11.72
C ALA A 34 6.09 7.56 10.71
N HIS A 35 6.30 6.28 10.99
CA HIS A 35 5.76 5.19 10.17
C HIS A 35 4.23 5.16 10.16
N ALA A 36 3.58 5.41 11.31
CA ALA A 36 2.13 5.47 11.41
C ALA A 36 1.56 6.65 10.60
N LEU A 37 2.26 7.79 10.62
CA LEU A 37 1.93 8.96 9.80
C LEU A 37 2.00 8.63 8.31
N LEU A 38 3.09 7.99 7.86
CA LEU A 38 3.21 7.51 6.47
C LEU A 38 2.07 6.55 6.07
N GLY A 39 1.65 5.71 7.01
CA GLY A 39 0.55 4.77 6.81
C GLY A 39 -0.79 5.45 6.52
N THR A 40 -1.01 6.70 6.90
CA THR A 40 -2.28 7.39 6.62
C THR A 40 -2.51 7.55 5.12
N ASP A 41 -1.44 7.75 4.35
CA ASP A 41 -1.51 7.93 2.90
C ASP A 41 -1.66 6.60 2.17
N VAL A 42 -0.97 5.56 2.65
CA VAL A 42 -1.02 4.20 2.10
C VAL A 42 -2.40 3.57 2.30
N LEU A 43 -2.92 3.63 3.53
CA LEU A 43 -4.19 3.01 3.90
C LEU A 43 -5.40 3.90 3.60
N ARG A 44 -5.18 5.15 3.18
CA ARG A 44 -6.22 6.14 2.84
C ARG A 44 -7.31 6.25 3.90
N THR A 45 -6.94 6.19 5.17
CA THR A 45 -7.90 6.22 6.30
C THR A 45 -8.55 7.59 6.46
N HIS A 46 -9.81 7.65 6.89
CA HIS A 46 -10.52 8.88 7.24
C HIS A 46 -11.25 8.69 8.58
N PRO A 47 -11.03 9.55 9.61
CA PRO A 47 -10.01 10.62 9.68
C PRO A 47 -8.58 10.07 9.60
N ARG A 48 -7.60 10.87 9.14
CA ARG A 48 -6.19 10.46 8.90
C ARG A 48 -5.40 10.29 10.20
N VAL A 49 -5.89 9.44 11.10
CA VAL A 49 -5.23 9.11 12.37
C VAL A 49 -4.93 7.62 12.36
N LEU A 50 -3.65 7.27 12.54
CA LEU A 50 -3.20 5.88 12.56
C LEU A 50 -2.28 5.63 13.75
N THR A 51 -2.45 4.49 14.40
CA THR A 51 -1.45 3.99 15.34
C THR A 51 -0.44 3.10 14.63
N TYR A 52 0.73 2.89 15.24
CA TYR A 52 1.75 2.02 14.69
C TYR A 52 1.28 0.56 14.56
N ASP A 53 0.37 0.11 15.43
CA ASP A 53 -0.21 -1.23 15.34
C ASP A 53 -1.23 -1.38 14.20
N ASP A 54 -1.92 -0.30 13.81
CA ASP A 54 -2.84 -0.28 12.68
C ASP A 54 -2.13 -0.48 11.32
N LEU A 55 -0.81 -0.29 11.25
CA LEU A 55 -0.02 -0.49 10.03
C LEU A 55 -0.02 -1.95 9.53
N GLY A 56 -0.33 -2.92 10.38
CA GLY A 56 -0.35 -4.33 9.99
C GLY A 56 0.98 -4.78 9.36
N VAL A 57 0.94 -5.28 8.12
CA VAL A 57 2.13 -5.75 7.38
C VAL A 57 3.09 -4.61 6.99
N TYR A 58 2.59 -3.39 6.81
CA TYR A 58 3.38 -2.25 6.34
C TYR A 58 4.50 -1.86 7.30
N LYS A 59 4.34 -2.11 8.62
CA LYS A 59 5.39 -1.87 9.61
C LYS A 59 6.65 -2.70 9.38
N TYR A 60 6.49 -3.90 8.82
CA TYR A 60 7.61 -4.76 8.45
C TYR A 60 8.21 -4.32 7.11
N LEU A 61 7.36 -4.03 6.12
CA LEU A 61 7.82 -3.59 4.79
C LEU A 61 8.63 -2.28 4.85
N LEU A 62 8.21 -1.33 5.69
CA LEU A 62 8.96 -0.08 5.94
C LEU A 62 10.37 -0.32 6.50
N ARG A 63 10.54 -1.35 7.32
CA ARG A 63 11.85 -1.73 7.86
C ARG A 63 12.72 -2.47 6.83
N MET A 64 12.11 -3.25 5.94
CA MET A 64 12.80 -4.06 4.92
C MET A 64 13.21 -3.26 3.67
N SER A 65 12.41 -2.27 3.25
CA SER A 65 12.63 -1.50 2.00
C SER A 65 13.99 -0.80 1.90
N ARG A 66 14.72 -0.65 3.02
CA ARG A 66 16.06 -0.06 3.03
C ARG A 66 17.15 -0.92 2.36
N ASP A 67 16.93 -2.22 2.16
CA ASP A 67 17.87 -3.15 1.49
C ASP A 67 17.42 -3.52 0.06
N ALA A 68 17.12 -2.52 -0.77
CA ALA A 68 16.58 -2.65 -2.13
C ALA A 68 17.58 -3.19 -3.19
N GLY A 69 18.54 -4.03 -2.80
CA GLY A 69 19.59 -4.56 -3.70
C GLY A 69 19.23 -5.82 -4.47
N GLU A 70 18.15 -6.53 -4.12
CA GLU A 70 17.83 -7.83 -4.70
C GLU A 70 16.82 -7.71 -5.84
N ARG A 71 17.11 -8.37 -6.97
CA ARG A 71 16.21 -8.46 -8.13
C ARG A 71 15.05 -9.40 -7.79
N ASP A 72 13.92 -8.83 -7.40
CA ASP A 72 12.69 -9.56 -7.09
C ASP A 72 11.72 -9.51 -8.29
N LYS A 73 11.44 -10.69 -8.86
CA LYS A 73 10.53 -10.83 -10.00
C LYS A 73 9.12 -10.30 -9.72
N HIS A 74 8.61 -10.44 -8.49
CA HIS A 74 7.28 -9.98 -8.11
C HIS A 74 7.25 -8.46 -8.03
N ARG A 75 8.29 -7.86 -7.43
CA ARG A 75 8.43 -6.40 -7.38
C ARG A 75 8.50 -5.81 -8.80
N GLU A 76 9.33 -6.36 -9.67
CA GLU A 76 9.42 -5.92 -11.07
C GLU A 76 8.10 -6.08 -11.83
N ALA A 77 7.40 -7.20 -11.62
CA ALA A 77 6.11 -7.46 -12.24
C ALA A 77 5.04 -6.46 -11.79
N ILE A 78 4.95 -6.18 -10.49
CA ILE A 78 3.99 -5.21 -9.96
C ILE A 78 4.34 -3.78 -10.38
N ALA A 79 5.62 -3.41 -10.42
CA ALA A 79 6.05 -2.10 -10.93
C ALA A 79 5.61 -1.89 -12.38
N LYS A 80 5.82 -2.87 -13.27
CA LYS A 80 5.32 -2.82 -14.65
C LYS A 80 3.81 -2.64 -14.74
N LEU A 81 3.06 -3.27 -13.84
CA LEU A 81 1.61 -3.13 -13.79
C LEU A 81 1.19 -1.73 -13.36
N ALA A 82 1.88 -1.15 -12.37
CA ALA A 82 1.66 0.22 -11.90
C ALA A 82 1.96 1.24 -13.02
N ASP A 83 3.11 1.11 -13.69
CA ASP A 83 3.50 1.97 -14.83
C ASP A 83 2.47 1.89 -15.96
N TYR A 84 1.97 0.68 -16.25
CA TYR A 84 0.95 0.49 -17.27
C TYR A 84 -0.37 1.18 -16.89
N ASP A 85 -0.81 1.06 -15.63
CA ASP A 85 -2.02 1.72 -15.13
C ASP A 85 -1.92 3.25 -15.25
N GLU A 86 -0.76 3.83 -14.93
CA GLU A 86 -0.51 5.26 -15.08
C GLU A 86 -0.55 5.70 -16.55
N ALA A 87 0.15 4.99 -17.43
CA ALA A 87 0.24 5.31 -18.84
C ALA A 87 -1.11 5.17 -19.59
N HIS A 88 -1.92 4.18 -19.22
CA HIS A 88 -3.16 3.84 -19.94
C HIS A 88 -4.43 4.24 -19.19
N ARG A 89 -4.30 4.86 -18.00
CA ARG A 89 -5.42 5.19 -17.10
C ARG A 89 -6.31 3.98 -16.82
N THR A 90 -5.69 2.81 -16.61
CA THR A 90 -6.40 1.58 -16.26
C THR A 90 -6.46 1.39 -14.74
N SER A 91 -7.03 0.28 -14.28
CA SER A 91 -7.14 -0.04 -12.85
C SER A 91 -6.86 -1.52 -12.61
N LEU A 92 -5.79 -2.03 -13.22
CA LEU A 92 -5.38 -3.42 -13.13
C LEU A 92 -4.73 -3.74 -11.78
N LEU A 93 -3.89 -2.85 -11.24
CA LEU A 93 -3.28 -3.05 -9.92
C LEU A 93 -4.34 -3.07 -8.80
N PRO A 94 -5.31 -2.13 -8.73
CA PRO A 94 -6.44 -2.25 -7.80
C PRO A 94 -7.28 -3.51 -8.02
N THR A 95 -7.43 -3.96 -9.28
CA THR A 95 -8.15 -5.20 -9.58
C THR A 95 -7.42 -6.42 -9.01
N LEU A 96 -6.09 -6.45 -9.12
CA LEU A 96 -5.26 -7.51 -8.55
C LEU A 96 -5.32 -7.51 -7.02
N GLU A 97 -5.25 -6.33 -6.41
CA GLU A 97 -5.36 -6.17 -4.96
C GLU A 97 -6.69 -6.73 -4.43
N GLU A 98 -7.82 -6.34 -5.03
CA GLU A 98 -9.13 -6.84 -4.62
C GLU A 98 -9.27 -8.35 -4.88
N PHE A 99 -8.71 -8.86 -5.99
CA PHE A 99 -8.73 -10.28 -6.30
C PHE A 99 -8.00 -11.11 -5.23
N LEU A 100 -6.83 -10.65 -4.77
CA LEU A 100 -6.08 -11.29 -3.68
C LEU A 100 -6.85 -11.18 -2.36
N ALA A 101 -7.42 -10.02 -2.05
CA ALA A 101 -8.22 -9.80 -0.84
C ALA A 101 -9.45 -10.72 -0.75
N ARG A 102 -10.05 -11.06 -1.90
CA ARG A 102 -11.17 -12.03 -2.01
C ARG A 102 -10.73 -13.47 -2.23
N ARG A 103 -9.45 -13.76 -1.97
CA ARG A 103 -8.81 -15.07 -2.16
C ARG A 103 -9.10 -15.71 -3.51
N GLY A 104 -9.05 -14.90 -4.57
CA GLY A 104 -9.23 -15.31 -5.96
C GLY A 104 -10.68 -15.59 -6.38
N THR A 105 -11.67 -15.28 -5.54
CA THR A 105 -13.07 -15.53 -5.85
C THR A 105 -13.58 -14.54 -6.89
N ILE A 106 -13.83 -15.01 -8.11
CA ILE A 106 -14.27 -14.16 -9.24
C ILE A 106 -15.58 -13.41 -8.92
N SER A 107 -16.59 -14.09 -8.37
CA SER A 107 -17.88 -13.47 -8.06
C SER A 107 -17.76 -12.39 -6.98
N ALA A 108 -17.05 -12.67 -5.89
CA ALA A 108 -16.85 -11.73 -4.80
C ALA A 108 -16.01 -10.53 -5.24
N THR A 109 -14.95 -10.75 -6.01
CA THR A 109 -14.10 -9.68 -6.56
C THR A 109 -14.88 -8.80 -7.53
N ALA A 110 -15.63 -9.42 -8.46
CA ALA A 110 -16.44 -8.68 -9.43
C ALA A 110 -17.53 -7.85 -8.73
N GLY A 111 -18.17 -8.40 -7.70
CA GLY A 111 -19.13 -7.70 -6.86
C GLY A 111 -18.52 -6.50 -6.13
N ALA A 112 -17.34 -6.67 -5.52
CA ALA A 112 -16.65 -5.59 -4.81
C ALA A 112 -16.17 -4.46 -5.73
N LEU A 113 -15.77 -4.81 -6.96
CA LEU A 113 -15.35 -3.84 -7.98
C LEU A 113 -16.53 -3.26 -8.79
N TYR A 114 -17.77 -3.71 -8.54
CA TYR A 114 -18.96 -3.34 -9.31
C TYR A 114 -18.81 -3.55 -10.82
N ILE A 115 -18.17 -4.65 -11.23
CA ILE A 115 -17.97 -5.02 -12.64
C ILE A 115 -18.57 -6.39 -12.96
N HIS A 116 -18.79 -6.66 -14.24
CA HIS A 116 -19.21 -7.98 -14.68
C HIS A 116 -18.07 -9.02 -14.55
N PRO A 117 -18.34 -10.29 -14.18
CA PRO A 117 -17.33 -11.34 -14.08
C PRO A 117 -16.48 -11.54 -15.34
N ASN A 118 -17.03 -11.32 -16.54
CA ASN A 118 -16.26 -11.41 -17.79
C ASN A 118 -15.22 -10.29 -17.91
N THR A 119 -15.57 -9.08 -17.51
CA THR A 119 -14.63 -7.95 -17.46
C THR A 119 -13.51 -8.23 -16.46
N LEU A 120 -13.84 -8.80 -15.30
CA LEU A 120 -12.82 -9.24 -14.35
C LEU A 120 -11.87 -10.28 -14.95
N ARG A 121 -12.40 -11.33 -15.60
CA ARG A 121 -11.55 -12.34 -16.28
C ARG A 121 -10.66 -11.74 -17.34
N GLN A 122 -11.15 -10.78 -18.12
CA GLN A 122 -10.35 -10.05 -19.11
C GLN A 122 -9.23 -9.26 -18.44
N ARG A 123 -9.52 -8.53 -17.35
CA ARG A 123 -8.50 -7.78 -16.59
C ARG A 123 -7.45 -8.71 -15.99
N LEU A 124 -7.86 -9.84 -15.39
CA LEU A 124 -6.93 -10.83 -14.84
C LEU A 124 -6.02 -11.44 -15.93
N ARG A 125 -6.58 -11.74 -17.11
CA ARG A 125 -5.77 -12.18 -18.25
C ARG A 125 -4.74 -11.13 -18.63
N ARG A 126 -5.15 -9.87 -18.73
CA ARG A 126 -4.26 -8.75 -19.06
C ARG A 126 -3.17 -8.57 -18.01
N ILE A 127 -3.50 -8.71 -16.73
CA ILE A 127 -2.53 -8.69 -15.63
C ILE A 127 -1.48 -9.77 -15.85
N MET A 128 -1.88 -11.03 -16.10
CA MET A 128 -0.93 -12.12 -16.34
C MET A 128 -0.06 -11.89 -17.58
N GLU A 129 -0.61 -11.33 -18.66
CA GLU A 129 0.15 -10.99 -19.87
C GLU A 129 1.21 -9.91 -19.62
N LEU A 130 0.87 -8.85 -18.88
CA LEU A 130 1.77 -7.74 -18.61
C LEU A 130 2.86 -8.10 -17.58
N THR A 131 2.47 -8.87 -16.57
CA THR A 131 3.35 -9.22 -15.44
C THR A 131 4.19 -10.46 -15.71
N GLY A 132 3.75 -11.34 -16.60
CA GLY A 132 4.32 -12.67 -16.80
C GLY A 132 4.02 -13.66 -15.67
N LEU A 133 3.22 -13.27 -14.67
CA LEU A 133 2.86 -14.11 -13.54
C LEU A 133 1.69 -15.03 -13.91
N ASP A 134 1.77 -16.32 -13.56
CA ASP A 134 0.60 -17.20 -13.52
C ASP A 134 0.03 -17.20 -12.12
N LEU A 135 -1.06 -16.44 -11.90
CA LEU A 135 -1.71 -16.29 -10.60
C LEU A 135 -2.21 -17.61 -9.99
N ARG A 136 -2.22 -18.73 -10.72
CA ARG A 136 -2.55 -20.05 -10.17
C ARG A 136 -1.35 -20.82 -9.65
N ARG A 137 -0.14 -20.41 -10.02
CA ARG A 137 1.13 -21.11 -9.71
C ARG A 137 2.06 -20.31 -8.81
N GLU A 138 1.90 -18.99 -8.80
CA GLU A 138 2.69 -18.11 -7.95
C GLU A 138 2.32 -18.24 -6.47
N ASP A 139 3.28 -17.93 -5.61
CA ASP A 139 3.03 -17.71 -4.19
C ASP A 139 2.26 -16.39 -4.01
N TRP A 140 1.00 -16.48 -3.59
CA TRP A 140 0.14 -15.32 -3.41
C TRP A 140 0.65 -14.35 -2.35
N LEU A 141 1.38 -14.83 -1.34
CA LEU A 141 1.97 -13.95 -0.34
C LEU A 141 3.03 -13.05 -0.97
N MET A 142 3.86 -13.61 -1.86
CA MET A 142 4.89 -12.82 -2.56
C MET A 142 4.27 -11.80 -3.51
N VAL A 143 3.19 -12.17 -4.21
CA VAL A 143 2.43 -11.22 -5.05
C VAL A 143 1.81 -10.12 -4.19
N GLU A 144 1.21 -10.47 -3.05
CA GLU A 144 0.58 -9.52 -2.13
C GLU A 144 1.63 -8.57 -1.53
N ILE A 145 2.79 -9.07 -1.10
CA ILE A 145 3.92 -8.25 -0.66
C ILE A 145 4.34 -7.27 -1.77
N GLY A 146 4.48 -7.74 -3.02
CA GLY A 146 4.79 -6.87 -4.16
C GLY A 146 3.77 -5.74 -4.34
N VAL A 147 2.47 -6.05 -4.27
CA VAL A 147 1.38 -5.07 -4.35
C VAL A 147 1.47 -4.04 -3.21
N LYS A 148 1.66 -4.50 -1.97
CA LYS A 148 1.77 -3.63 -0.79
C LYS A 148 3.03 -2.76 -0.85
N LEU A 149 4.15 -3.29 -1.35
CA LEU A 149 5.39 -2.55 -1.53
C LEU A 149 5.22 -1.44 -2.58
N ALA A 150 4.58 -1.72 -3.71
CA ALA A 150 4.29 -0.71 -4.73
C ALA A 150 3.36 0.41 -4.19
N ALA A 151 2.34 0.06 -3.39
CA ALA A 151 1.50 1.06 -2.73
C ALA A 151 2.31 1.94 -1.77
N LEU A 152 3.23 1.35 -1.02
CA LEU A 152 4.13 2.06 -0.12
C LEU A 152 5.10 2.98 -0.87
N GLU A 153 5.74 2.50 -1.94
CA GLU A 153 6.66 3.28 -2.77
C GLU A 153 5.97 4.51 -3.40
N ARG A 154 4.70 4.37 -3.82
CA ARG A 154 3.91 5.49 -4.34
C ARG A 154 3.58 6.54 -3.27
N ALA A 155 3.28 6.11 -2.05
CA ALA A 155 3.06 7.03 -0.93
C ALA A 155 4.35 7.79 -0.59
N LEU A 156 5.49 7.08 -0.50
CA LEU A 156 6.80 7.67 -0.24
C LEU A 156 7.28 8.61 -1.37
N GLY A 157 6.95 8.29 -2.62
CA GLY A 157 7.23 9.15 -3.77
C GLY A 157 6.42 10.45 -3.77
N SER A 158 5.21 10.42 -3.23
CA SER A 158 4.34 11.61 -3.11
C SER A 158 4.89 12.64 -2.11
N GLU A 159 5.55 12.21 -1.03
CA GLU A 159 6.18 13.11 -0.06
C GLU A 159 7.38 13.89 -0.63
N LYS A 160 8.14 13.30 -1.56
CA LYS A 160 9.28 13.98 -2.18
C LYS A 160 8.85 15.17 -3.05
N ASN A 161 7.63 15.15 -3.59
CA ASN A 161 7.09 16.26 -4.39
C ASN A 161 6.54 17.42 -3.55
N ILE A 162 6.30 17.24 -2.25
CA ILE A 162 5.81 18.30 -1.34
C ILE A 162 6.97 19.09 -0.71
N SER A 163 8.19 18.54 -0.74
CA SER A 163 9.39 19.14 -0.13
C SER A 163 10.29 19.95 -1.09
N ALA A 164 9.84 20.24 -2.32
CA ALA A 164 10.48 21.23 -3.17
C ALA A 164 9.86 22.61 -2.90
N PRO A 165 10.46 23.48 -2.06
CA PRO A 165 10.02 24.86 -2.01
C PRO A 165 10.29 25.51 -3.37
N GLU A 166 9.28 26.19 -3.90
CA GLU A 166 9.45 27.17 -4.99
C GLU A 166 10.61 28.08 -4.60
N ARG A 167 11.74 27.92 -5.28
CA ARG A 167 12.76 28.96 -5.32
C ARG A 167 12.23 30.04 -6.26
N MET A 168 11.72 31.11 -5.68
CA MET A 168 11.61 32.41 -6.34
C MET A 168 12.11 33.48 -5.38
#